data_AF-A0A8J4YEY0-F1
#
_entry.id   AF-A0A8J4YEY0-F1
#
_cell.length_a   1.000
_cell.length_b   1.000
_cell.length_c   1.000
_cell.angle_alpha   90.00
_cell.angle_beta   90.00
_cell.angle_gamma   90.00
#
_symmetry.space_group_name_H-M   'P 1'
#
loop_
_entity.id
_entity.type
_entity.pdbx_description
1 polymer ?
#
loop_
_entity_poly.entity_id
_entity_poly.type
_entity_poly.pdbx_seq_one_letter_code
_entity_poly.pdbx_strand_id
1 'polypeptide(L)'
;MPVRDESGAAIAVFTARLHDPRATTQQTTLQGVVYQLDAALESTETQRCGLVFIYDMTESAYQNFDYQLSQKILTLLKGGYPARLKKVLIVTAPLWFRAPFRVLRLFVREKLRDRVYTISLPELCNHIPVKCMPVELGGNVNTDHKAWLVKCQTSMTNRDPSTVCEPAPPPSLHSGLSCVESGDNNPSMVPFGDQDPSSSVEQTSLNWLRPGRTLFLRGGLERAGTVQAQEQGRLGPL
;
A
#
# COMPACT_ATOMS: atom_id res chain seq x y z
N MET A 1 16.17 -0.38 -1.67
CA MET A 1 17.52 0.01 -1.23
C MET A 1 18.04 -0.98 -0.20
N PRO A 2 19.35 -1.27 -0.15
CA PRO A 2 19.94 -2.15 0.86
C PRO A 2 20.00 -1.49 2.26
N VAL A 3 19.92 -0.17 2.33
CA VAL A 3 19.88 0.62 3.57
C VAL A 3 18.51 1.24 3.81
N ARG A 4 18.29 1.69 5.05
CA ARG A 4 17.05 2.32 5.53
C ARG A 4 17.26 3.81 5.77
N ASP A 5 16.17 4.56 5.87
CA ASP A 5 16.24 5.95 6.35
C ASP A 5 16.52 6.01 7.87
N GLU A 6 16.70 7.22 8.40
CA GLU A 6 16.95 7.45 9.84
C GLU A 6 15.86 6.92 10.78
N SER A 7 14.66 6.70 10.25
CA SER A 7 13.53 6.17 11.01
C SER A 7 13.36 4.66 10.88
N GLY A 8 14.27 3.97 10.18
CA GLY A 8 14.20 2.54 9.88
C GLY A 8 13.27 2.19 8.71
N ALA A 9 12.70 3.17 8.01
CA ALA A 9 11.83 2.91 6.87
C ALA A 9 12.65 2.41 5.68
N ALA A 10 12.13 1.40 4.98
CA ALA A 10 12.79 0.95 3.76
C ALA A 10 12.57 1.97 2.63
N ILE A 11 13.59 2.16 1.80
CA ILE A 11 13.55 3.11 0.68
C ILE A 11 13.33 2.31 -0.61
N ALA A 12 12.21 2.57 -1.28
CA ALA A 12 11.87 2.03 -2.59
C ALA A 12 12.08 3.13 -3.64
N VAL A 13 12.76 2.80 -4.74
CA VAL A 13 13.05 3.76 -5.82
C VAL A 13 12.46 3.24 -7.12
N PHE A 14 11.66 4.06 -7.77
CA PHE A 14 11.17 3.84 -9.13
C PHE A 14 11.82 4.90 -10.02
N THR A 15 12.65 4.45 -10.96
CA THR A 15 13.40 5.33 -11.86
C THR A 15 12.66 5.47 -13.20
N ALA A 16 12.04 6.63 -13.42
CA ALA A 16 11.15 6.84 -14.56
C ALA A 16 11.88 6.71 -15.90
N ARG A 17 13.13 7.19 -16.04
CA ARG A 17 13.89 7.09 -17.29
C ARG A 17 14.13 5.65 -17.79
N LEU A 18 14.03 4.66 -16.89
CA LEU A 18 14.19 3.23 -17.23
C LEU A 18 12.87 2.56 -17.61
N HIS A 19 11.73 3.23 -17.43
CA HIS A 19 10.44 2.69 -17.84
C HIS A 19 10.22 2.93 -19.33
N ASP A 20 9.92 1.86 -20.06
CA ASP A 20 9.50 1.90 -21.46
C ASP A 20 8.10 1.27 -21.62
N PRO A 21 7.05 2.10 -21.77
CA PRO A 21 5.67 1.63 -21.97
C PRO A 21 5.46 0.80 -23.24
N ARG A 22 6.42 0.82 -24.18
CA ARG A 22 6.35 0.06 -25.44
C ARG A 22 6.97 -1.33 -25.29
N ALA A 23 7.93 -1.48 -24.39
CA ALA A 23 8.62 -2.74 -24.14
C ALA A 23 7.92 -3.59 -23.06
N THR A 24 7.31 -2.96 -22.06
CA THR A 24 6.67 -3.68 -20.95
C THR A 24 5.24 -3.20 -20.69
N THR A 25 4.34 -4.15 -20.44
CA THR A 25 2.97 -3.80 -20.06
C THR A 25 2.93 -3.19 -18.66
N GLN A 26 1.89 -2.39 -18.40
CA GLN A 26 1.60 -1.87 -17.06
C GLN A 26 1.47 -2.99 -16.03
N GLN A 27 0.86 -4.12 -16.43
CA GLN A 27 0.65 -5.26 -15.54
C GLN A 27 1.98 -5.89 -15.14
N THR A 28 2.86 -6.17 -16.11
CA THR A 28 4.20 -6.72 -15.84
C THR A 28 5.01 -5.78 -14.95
N THR A 29 4.95 -4.48 -15.23
CA THR A 29 5.67 -3.46 -14.44
C THR A 29 5.13 -3.40 -13.00
N LEU A 30 3.81 -3.38 -12.83
CA LEU A 30 3.16 -3.35 -11.53
C LEU A 30 3.42 -4.64 -10.72
N GLN A 31 3.39 -5.80 -11.39
CA GLN A 31 3.76 -7.08 -10.78
C GLN A 31 5.20 -7.05 -10.28
N GLY A 32 6.14 -6.51 -11.06
CA GLY A 32 7.53 -6.33 -10.65
C GLY A 32 7.69 -5.42 -9.42
N VAL A 33 6.88 -4.36 -9.32
CA VAL A 33 6.83 -3.49 -8.13
C VAL A 33 6.32 -4.27 -6.93
N VAL A 34 5.17 -4.94 -7.05
CA VAL A 34 4.56 -5.72 -5.96
C VAL A 34 5.47 -6.86 -5.50
N TYR A 35 6.12 -7.53 -6.43
CA TYR A 35 7.08 -8.61 -6.18
C TYR A 35 8.23 -8.15 -5.26
N GLN A 36 8.83 -7.00 -5.55
CA GLN A 36 9.91 -6.44 -4.73
C GLN A 36 9.40 -5.92 -3.39
N LEU A 37 8.22 -5.31 -3.35
CA LEU A 37 7.60 -4.87 -2.10
C LEU A 37 7.30 -6.06 -1.18
N ASP A 38 6.84 -7.18 -1.73
CA ASP A 38 6.53 -8.40 -0.98
C ASP A 38 7.77 -8.95 -0.27
N ALA A 39 8.92 -8.98 -0.97
CA ALA A 39 10.20 -9.36 -0.38
C ALA A 39 10.68 -8.33 0.67
N ALA A 40 10.47 -7.04 0.43
CA ALA A 40 10.83 -5.99 1.39
C ALA A 40 10.01 -6.06 2.69
N LEU A 41 8.75 -6.49 2.60
CA LEU A 41 7.83 -6.67 3.72
C LEU A 41 8.10 -7.92 4.56
N GLU A 42 9.00 -8.83 4.16
CA GLU A 42 9.41 -9.93 5.03
C GLU A 42 10.16 -9.45 6.27
N SER A 43 10.78 -8.27 6.19
CA SER A 43 11.41 -7.64 7.34
C SER A 43 10.37 -7.01 8.26
N THR A 44 10.33 -7.46 9.51
CA THR A 44 9.50 -6.89 10.59
C THR A 44 9.78 -5.41 10.82
N GLU A 45 11.02 -4.97 10.61
CA GLU A 45 11.40 -3.56 10.67
C GLU A 45 10.73 -2.75 9.56
N THR A 46 10.66 -3.27 8.32
CA THR A 46 9.92 -2.61 7.24
C THR A 46 8.42 -2.54 7.56
N GLN A 47 7.84 -3.60 8.14
CA GLN A 47 6.43 -3.59 8.54
C GLN A 47 6.14 -2.54 9.63
N ARG A 48 7.05 -2.39 10.60
CA ARG A 48 6.94 -1.43 11.72
C ARG A 48 7.20 0.01 11.29
N CYS A 49 8.32 0.23 10.61
CA CYS A 49 8.84 1.55 10.28
C CYS A 49 8.30 2.07 8.93
N GLY A 50 7.75 1.22 8.07
CA GLY A 50 7.11 1.61 6.83
C GLY A 50 8.08 1.81 5.66
N LEU A 51 7.59 2.57 4.66
CA LEU A 51 8.26 2.80 3.37
C LEU A 51 8.38 4.28 3.04
N VAL A 52 9.51 4.67 2.45
CA VAL A 52 9.67 5.90 1.69
C VAL A 52 9.76 5.52 0.21
N PHE A 53 8.88 6.08 -0.61
CA PHE A 53 8.86 5.83 -2.05
C PHE A 53 9.45 7.02 -2.80
N ILE A 54 10.50 6.80 -3.58
CA ILE A 54 11.11 7.77 -4.46
C ILE A 54 10.66 7.47 -5.88
N TYR A 55 10.04 8.46 -6.52
CA TYR A 55 9.79 8.48 -7.95
C TYR A 55 10.82 9.40 -8.59
N ASP A 56 11.93 8.81 -9.06
CA ASP A 56 13.04 9.54 -9.67
C ASP A 56 12.71 9.84 -11.13
N MET A 57 12.47 11.12 -11.42
CA MET A 57 12.19 11.62 -12.77
C MET A 57 13.41 12.26 -13.42
N THR A 58 14.59 12.19 -12.79
CA THR A 58 15.84 12.72 -13.34
C THR A 58 16.09 12.11 -14.72
N GLU A 59 16.27 13.00 -15.71
CA GLU A 59 16.48 12.64 -17.12
C GLU A 59 15.35 11.82 -17.77
N SER A 60 14.14 11.84 -17.20
CA SER A 60 12.98 11.19 -17.82
C SER A 60 12.37 12.03 -18.95
N ALA A 61 12.04 11.37 -20.06
CA ALA A 61 11.29 11.96 -21.16
C ALA A 61 9.79 11.66 -21.02
N TYR A 62 8.96 12.44 -21.72
CA TYR A 62 7.51 12.20 -21.75
C TYR A 62 7.15 10.78 -22.22
N GLN A 63 7.96 10.19 -23.09
CA GLN A 63 7.75 8.84 -23.62
C GLN A 63 7.94 7.75 -22.55
N ASN A 64 8.68 8.03 -21.47
CA ASN A 64 8.80 7.13 -20.33
C ASN A 64 7.59 7.21 -19.40
N PHE A 65 6.78 8.27 -19.51
CA PHE A 65 5.66 8.47 -18.60
C PHE A 65 4.43 7.70 -19.05
N ASP A 66 4.03 6.72 -18.24
CA ASP A 66 2.75 6.05 -18.37
C ASP A 66 1.79 6.54 -17.27
N TYR A 67 0.78 7.30 -17.70
CA TYR A 67 -0.23 7.86 -16.82
C TYR A 67 -1.06 6.78 -16.11
N GLN A 68 -1.45 5.72 -16.84
CA GLN A 68 -2.26 4.64 -16.31
C GLN A 68 -1.47 3.77 -15.33
N LEU A 69 -0.19 3.51 -15.61
CA LEU A 69 0.71 2.89 -14.63
C LEU A 69 0.83 3.76 -13.37
N SER A 70 0.99 5.07 -13.53
CA SER A 70 1.10 6.01 -12.42
C SER A 70 -0.14 6.00 -11.52
N GLN A 71 -1.34 5.93 -12.12
CA GLN A 71 -2.59 5.74 -11.37
C GLN A 71 -2.60 4.42 -10.59
N LYS A 72 -2.17 3.31 -11.22
CA LYS A 72 -2.09 2.00 -10.55
C LYS A 72 -1.11 1.99 -9.37
N ILE A 73 0.09 2.56 -9.55
CA ILE A 73 1.09 2.71 -8.48
C ILE A 73 0.52 3.57 -7.35
N LEU A 74 -0.11 4.71 -7.68
CA LEU A 74 -0.73 5.58 -6.70
C LEU A 74 -1.84 4.87 -5.91
N THR A 75 -2.61 4.02 -6.58
CA THR A 75 -3.64 3.20 -5.96
C THR A 75 -3.07 2.13 -5.02
N LEU A 76 -1.93 1.52 -5.34
CA LEU A 76 -1.20 0.68 -4.38
C LEU A 76 -0.76 1.49 -3.15
N LEU A 77 -0.18 2.67 -3.38
CA LEU A 77 0.35 3.55 -2.34
C LEU A 77 -0.72 4.15 -1.42
N LYS A 78 -1.96 4.36 -1.91
CA LYS A 78 -3.09 4.93 -1.13
C LYS A 78 -3.80 3.95 -0.21
N GLY A 79 -3.38 2.68 -0.20
CA GLY A 79 -3.96 1.63 0.66
C GLY A 79 -4.20 0.30 -0.04
N GLY A 80 -3.90 0.18 -1.34
CA GLY A 80 -3.99 -1.08 -2.07
C GLY A 80 -2.86 -2.08 -1.74
N TYR A 81 -1.88 -1.68 -0.93
CA TYR A 81 -0.77 -2.53 -0.50
C TYR A 81 -0.58 -2.49 1.03
N PRO A 82 -0.30 -3.63 1.70
CA PRO A 82 -0.22 -3.72 3.16
C PRO A 82 1.11 -3.15 3.72
N ALA A 83 1.50 -1.96 3.28
CA ALA A 83 2.67 -1.26 3.77
C ALA A 83 2.31 0.15 4.25
N ARG A 84 2.95 0.58 5.34
CA ARG A 84 2.80 1.95 5.84
C ARG A 84 3.65 2.90 5.00
N LEU A 85 3.02 3.62 4.07
CA LEU A 85 3.70 4.64 3.29
C LEU A 85 3.94 5.90 4.11
N LYS A 86 5.19 6.26 4.36
CA LYS A 86 5.58 7.45 5.12
C LYS A 86 5.69 8.69 4.26
N LYS A 87 6.35 8.57 3.12
CA LYS A 87 6.69 9.69 2.24
C LYS A 87 6.72 9.23 0.78
N VAL A 88 6.25 10.06 -0.12
CA VAL A 88 6.42 9.94 -1.57
C VAL A 88 7.24 11.14 -2.04
N LEU A 89 8.39 10.89 -2.62
CA LEU A 89 9.32 11.90 -3.10
C LEU A 89 9.37 11.84 -4.62
N ILE A 90 8.84 12.84 -5.29
CA ILE A 90 8.94 13.02 -6.74
C ILE A 90 10.17 13.88 -6.99
N VAL A 91 11.25 13.28 -7.47
CA VAL A 91 12.57 13.91 -7.57
C VAL A 91 12.81 14.37 -9.00
N THR A 92 13.21 15.63 -9.17
CA THR A 92 13.58 16.23 -10.47
C THR A 92 12.47 16.10 -11.51
N ALA A 93 11.23 16.39 -11.11
CA ALA A 93 10.09 16.34 -12.03
C ALA A 93 10.25 17.35 -13.19
N PRO A 94 10.21 16.90 -14.45
CA PRO A 94 10.30 17.79 -15.61
C PRO A 94 9.04 18.64 -15.77
N LEU A 95 9.15 19.77 -16.49
CA LEU A 95 8.06 20.75 -16.63
C LEU A 95 6.77 20.16 -17.21
N TRP A 96 6.89 19.20 -18.14
CA TRP A 96 5.73 18.53 -18.73
C TRP A 96 4.91 17.73 -17.70
N PHE A 97 5.50 17.34 -16.56
CA PHE A 97 4.80 16.57 -15.51
C PHE A 97 3.82 17.42 -14.70
N ARG A 98 3.88 18.76 -14.79
CA ARG A 98 3.00 19.66 -14.02
C ARG A 98 1.52 19.39 -14.25
N ALA A 99 1.10 19.16 -15.50
CA ALA A 99 -0.29 18.89 -15.83
C ALA A 99 -0.74 17.47 -15.39
N PRO A 100 -0.04 16.38 -15.75
CA PRO A 100 -0.35 15.05 -15.23
C PRO A 100 -0.38 14.99 -13.70
N PHE A 101 0.53 15.67 -13.01
CA PHE A 101 0.56 15.68 -11.55
C PHE A 101 -0.68 16.31 -10.92
N ARG A 102 -1.18 17.41 -11.50
CA ARG A 102 -2.44 18.04 -11.03
C ARG A 102 -3.60 17.05 -11.10
N VAL A 103 -3.69 16.30 -12.20
CA VAL A 103 -4.73 15.29 -12.39
C VAL A 103 -4.53 14.12 -11.41
N LEU A 104 -3.31 13.57 -11.31
CA LEU A 104 -3.00 12.50 -10.37
C LEU A 104 -3.34 12.87 -8.93
N ARG A 105 -3.08 14.12 -8.52
CA ARG A 105 -3.39 14.62 -7.17
C ARG A 105 -4.89 14.56 -6.84
N LEU A 106 -5.78 14.64 -7.83
CA LEU A 106 -7.23 14.50 -7.61
C LEU A 106 -7.60 13.10 -7.09
N PHE A 107 -6.90 12.05 -7.54
CA PHE A 107 -7.12 10.66 -7.12
C PHE A 107 -6.52 10.34 -5.74
N VAL A 108 -5.84 11.30 -5.12
CA VAL A 108 -5.20 11.16 -3.81
C VAL A 108 -6.12 11.72 -2.72
N ARG A 109 -6.47 10.92 -1.72
CA ARG A 109 -7.16 11.40 -0.50
C ARG A 109 -6.27 12.40 0.23
N GLU A 110 -6.87 13.35 0.94
CA GLU A 110 -6.17 14.43 1.65
C GLU A 110 -4.97 13.93 2.49
N LYS A 111 -5.17 12.87 3.29
CA LYS A 111 -4.12 12.25 4.12
C LYS A 111 -2.87 11.75 3.37
N LEU A 112 -2.99 11.34 2.11
CA LEU A 112 -1.84 10.94 1.29
C LEU A 112 -1.20 12.15 0.60
N ARG A 113 -1.97 13.20 0.25
CA ARG A 113 -1.44 14.42 -0.36
C ARG A 113 -0.37 15.07 0.51
N ASP A 114 -0.57 15.07 1.83
CA ASP A 114 0.38 15.62 2.81
C ASP A 114 1.71 14.86 2.89
N ARG A 115 1.79 13.68 2.27
CA ARG A 115 2.99 12.84 2.23
C ARG A 115 3.73 12.92 0.89
N VAL A 116 3.17 13.61 -0.11
CA VAL A 116 3.76 13.74 -1.44
C VAL A 116 4.53 15.05 -1.55
N TYR A 117 5.81 14.95 -1.84
CA TYR A 117 6.71 16.08 -2.03
C TYR A 117 7.26 16.04 -3.45
N THR A 118 7.22 17.16 -4.16
CA THR A 118 7.95 17.34 -5.42
C THR A 118 9.16 18.21 -5.12
N ILE A 119 10.36 17.69 -5.36
CA ILE A 119 11.61 18.31 -4.93
C ILE A 119 12.68 18.17 -6.01
N SER A 120 13.66 19.06 -5.97
CA SER A 120 14.89 18.95 -6.72
C SER A 120 15.85 17.94 -6.08
N LEU A 121 16.85 17.51 -6.84
CA LEU A 121 17.86 16.56 -6.35
C LEU A 121 18.62 17.09 -5.11
N PRO A 122 19.08 18.36 -5.04
CA PRO A 122 19.74 18.89 -3.85
C PRO A 122 18.84 18.91 -2.60
N GLU A 123 17.53 19.12 -2.77
CA GLU A 123 16.58 19.12 -1.66
C GLU A 123 16.34 17.72 -1.08
N LEU A 124 16.68 16.64 -1.82
CA LEU A 124 16.46 15.26 -1.38
C LEU A 124 17.17 14.95 -0.06
N CYS A 125 18.33 15.56 0.20
CA CYS A 125 19.08 15.36 1.44
C CYS A 125 18.32 15.85 2.68
N ASN A 126 17.39 16.79 2.53
CA ASN A 126 16.51 17.26 3.61
C ASN A 126 15.43 16.23 3.97
N HIS A 127 15.19 15.24 3.10
CA HIS A 127 14.17 14.22 3.28
C HIS A 127 14.75 12.85 3.61
N ILE A 128 15.93 12.53 3.08
CA ILE A 128 16.66 11.27 3.27
C ILE A 128 18.15 11.61 3.47
N PRO A 129 18.79 11.16 4.55
CA PRO A 129 20.21 11.41 4.78
C PRO A 129 21.09 10.89 3.66
N VAL A 130 22.16 11.61 3.32
CA VAL A 130 23.08 11.28 2.21
C VAL A 130 23.66 9.86 2.31
N LYS A 131 24.00 9.41 3.51
CA LYS A 131 24.46 8.04 3.80
C LYS A 131 23.44 6.94 3.47
N CYS A 132 22.17 7.30 3.33
CA CYS A 132 21.06 6.39 3.02
C CYS A 132 20.63 6.47 1.54
N MET A 133 21.16 7.44 0.79
CA MET A 133 20.78 7.69 -0.60
C MET A 133 21.68 6.93 -1.58
N PRO A 134 21.13 6.49 -2.72
CA PRO A 134 21.93 5.90 -3.80
C PRO A 134 22.88 6.93 -4.42
N VAL A 135 24.01 6.48 -4.95
CA VAL A 135 25.00 7.35 -5.62
C VAL A 135 24.38 8.12 -6.78
N GLU A 136 23.45 7.52 -7.50
CA GLU A 136 22.72 8.13 -8.62
C GLU A 136 21.83 9.30 -8.18
N LEU A 137 21.48 9.37 -6.89
CA LEU A 137 20.72 10.47 -6.30
C LEU A 137 21.58 11.35 -5.37
N GLY A 138 22.90 11.37 -5.58
CA GLY A 138 23.84 12.21 -4.83
C GLY A 138 24.18 11.67 -3.43
N GLY A 139 23.98 10.38 -3.19
CA GLY A 139 24.32 9.70 -1.94
C GLY A 139 25.61 8.89 -1.96
N ASN A 140 25.77 7.99 -0.99
CA ASN A 140 26.95 7.15 -0.81
C ASN A 140 26.66 5.64 -0.92
N VAL A 141 25.41 5.26 -1.22
CA VAL A 141 25.01 3.85 -1.25
C VAL A 141 25.14 3.32 -2.66
N ASN A 142 26.00 2.33 -2.84
CA ASN A 142 26.01 1.54 -4.07
C ASN A 142 24.81 0.60 -4.10
N THR A 143 24.06 0.65 -5.19
CA THR A 143 22.88 -0.20 -5.37
C THR A 143 23.16 -1.26 -6.42
N ASP A 144 22.91 -2.53 -6.05
CA ASP A 144 22.91 -3.62 -7.00
C ASP A 144 21.47 -4.16 -7.12
N HIS A 145 20.77 -3.69 -8.16
CA HIS A 145 19.40 -4.12 -8.42
C HIS A 145 19.32 -5.61 -8.77
N LYS A 146 20.35 -6.18 -9.42
CA LYS A 146 20.36 -7.60 -9.78
C LYS A 146 20.49 -8.47 -8.54
N ALA A 147 21.39 -8.12 -7.62
CA ALA A 147 21.52 -8.81 -6.34
C ALA A 147 20.21 -8.72 -5.52
N TRP A 148 19.52 -7.58 -5.57
CA TRP A 148 18.21 -7.43 -4.95
C TRP A 148 17.16 -8.37 -5.57
N LEU A 149 17.08 -8.46 -6.90
CA LEU A 149 16.15 -9.37 -7.58
C LEU A 149 16.42 -10.84 -7.25
N VAL A 150 17.70 -11.25 -7.17
CA VAL A 150 18.08 -12.59 -6.73
C VAL A 150 17.59 -12.86 -5.31
N LYS A 151 17.72 -11.89 -4.40
CA LYS A 151 17.17 -12.00 -3.04
C LYS A 151 15.65 -12.11 -3.03
N CYS A 152 14.94 -11.34 -3.86
CA CYS A 152 13.49 -11.46 -3.99
C CYS A 152 13.10 -12.87 -4.47
N GLN A 153 13.88 -13.47 -5.37
CA GLN A 153 13.65 -14.83 -5.86
C GLN A 153 13.77 -15.85 -4.73
N THR A 154 14.84 -15.78 -3.95
CA THR A 154 15.05 -16.65 -2.79
C THR A 154 13.91 -16.50 -1.75
N SER A 155 13.49 -15.27 -1.48
CA SER A 155 12.36 -14.96 -0.58
C SER A 155 11.06 -15.63 -1.04
N MET A 156 10.76 -15.59 -2.34
CA MET A 156 9.53 -16.19 -2.87
C MET A 156 9.58 -17.72 -2.96
N THR A 157 10.73 -18.32 -3.27
CA THR A 157 10.89 -19.78 -3.36
C THR A 157 10.86 -20.46 -2.00
N ASN A 158 11.26 -19.76 -0.93
CA ASN A 158 11.27 -20.30 0.43
C ASN A 158 9.92 -20.19 1.17
N ARG A 159 8.87 -19.63 0.55
CA ARG A 159 7.53 -19.61 1.15
C ARG A 159 6.89 -20.99 1.01
N ASP A 160 6.71 -21.65 2.14
CA ASP A 160 6.01 -22.93 2.24
C ASP A 160 4.58 -22.80 1.68
N PRO A 161 4.17 -23.64 0.70
CA PRO A 161 2.83 -23.57 0.09
C PRO A 161 1.68 -23.79 1.09
N SER A 162 1.95 -24.32 2.28
CA SER A 162 0.96 -24.53 3.35
C SER A 162 0.47 -23.25 4.04
N THR A 163 1.09 -22.08 3.77
CA THR A 163 0.69 -20.79 4.39
C THR A 163 -0.36 -20.01 3.58
N VAL A 164 -0.88 -20.59 2.49
CA VAL A 164 -1.94 -19.97 1.69
C VAL A 164 -3.28 -20.37 2.30
N CYS A 165 -3.91 -19.48 3.08
CA CYS A 165 -5.29 -19.69 3.51
C CYS A 165 -6.19 -19.74 2.27
N GLU A 166 -6.75 -20.91 2.00
CA GLU A 166 -7.79 -21.11 1.01
C GLU A 166 -8.94 -20.11 1.28
N PRO A 167 -9.47 -19.40 0.26
CA PRO A 167 -10.61 -18.53 0.46
C PRO A 167 -11.79 -19.38 0.99
N ALA A 168 -12.38 -18.93 2.10
CA ALA A 168 -13.53 -19.60 2.69
C ALA A 168 -14.62 -19.80 1.62
N PRO A 169 -15.25 -20.99 1.56
CA PRO A 169 -16.34 -21.22 0.62
C PRO A 169 -17.46 -20.21 0.85
N PRO A 170 -18.11 -19.70 -0.21
CA PRO A 170 -19.22 -18.78 -0.07
C PRO A 170 -20.34 -19.43 0.76
N PRO A 171 -21.04 -18.67 1.62
CA PRO A 171 -22.12 -19.22 2.43
C PRO A 171 -23.20 -19.82 1.51
N SER A 172 -23.50 -21.10 1.72
CA SER A 172 -24.59 -21.79 1.04
C SER A 172 -25.92 -21.15 1.43
N LEU A 173 -26.64 -20.60 0.45
CA LEU A 173 -28.01 -20.11 0.60
C LEU A 173 -28.92 -21.28 1.01
N HIS A 174 -29.19 -21.42 2.30
CA HIS A 174 -30.31 -22.23 2.76
C HIS A 174 -31.60 -21.54 2.37
N SER A 175 -32.26 -22.11 1.37
CA SER A 175 -33.64 -21.84 0.97
C SER A 175 -34.59 -22.17 2.12
N GLY A 176 -35.02 -21.15 2.85
CA GLY A 176 -36.14 -21.21 3.80
C GLY A 176 -37.32 -20.41 3.24
N LEU A 177 -38.17 -21.06 2.45
CA LEU A 177 -39.52 -20.60 2.13
C LEU A 177 -40.41 -20.85 3.35
N SER A 178 -40.95 -19.78 3.95
CA SER A 178 -42.23 -19.83 4.66
C SER A 178 -42.89 -18.46 4.60
N CYS A 179 -44.00 -18.38 3.87
CA CYS A 179 -44.91 -17.25 3.80
C CYS A 179 -45.86 -17.19 5.02
N VAL A 180 -46.63 -16.08 5.09
CA VAL A 180 -47.88 -15.82 5.88
C VAL A 180 -47.60 -15.18 7.26
N GLU A 181 -48.12 -14.01 7.68
CA GLU A 181 -49.18 -13.08 7.22
C GLU A 181 -49.04 -11.66 7.83
N SER A 182 -49.51 -10.66 7.06
CA SER A 182 -50.32 -9.46 7.37
C SER A 182 -50.10 -8.56 8.60
N GLY A 183 -49.92 -7.25 8.34
CA GLY A 183 -50.10 -6.17 9.34
C GLY A 183 -49.68 -4.76 8.86
N ASP A 184 -50.59 -4.08 8.16
CA ASP A 184 -50.86 -2.64 8.00
C ASP A 184 -49.81 -1.49 8.17
N ASN A 185 -49.91 -0.58 7.19
CA ASN A 185 -49.81 0.89 7.23
C ASN A 185 -48.47 1.65 7.14
N ASN A 186 -48.28 2.28 5.96
CA ASN A 186 -48.10 3.74 5.71
C ASN A 186 -46.87 4.07 4.80
N PRO A 187 -47.03 4.79 3.66
CA PRO A 187 -45.92 5.10 2.78
C PRO A 187 -45.22 6.39 3.19
N SER A 188 -43.92 6.32 3.48
CA SER A 188 -43.06 7.50 3.57
C SER A 188 -41.88 7.35 2.62
N MET A 189 -41.82 8.26 1.65
CA MET A 189 -40.74 8.38 0.68
C MET A 189 -39.44 8.77 1.40
N VAL A 190 -38.43 7.89 1.30
CA VAL A 190 -37.03 8.21 1.60
C VAL A 190 -36.35 8.72 0.32
N PRO A 191 -35.59 9.83 0.36
CA PRO A 191 -34.90 10.33 -0.83
C PRO A 191 -33.74 9.40 -1.18
N PHE A 192 -33.58 9.17 -2.49
CA PHE A 192 -32.40 8.58 -3.12
C PHE A 192 -31.13 9.31 -2.64
N GLY A 193 -30.30 8.60 -1.88
CA GLY A 193 -28.92 9.01 -1.63
C GLY A 193 -28.07 8.69 -2.85
N ASP A 194 -27.35 9.70 -3.33
CA ASP A 194 -26.35 9.61 -4.39
C ASP A 194 -25.33 8.50 -4.08
N GLN A 195 -25.45 7.36 -4.76
CA GLN A 195 -24.36 6.41 -4.90
C GLN A 195 -23.41 6.94 -5.96
N ASP A 196 -22.29 7.47 -5.48
CA ASP A 196 -21.15 7.90 -6.28
C ASP A 196 -20.62 6.71 -7.14
N PRO A 197 -20.81 6.74 -8.48
CA PRO A 197 -20.50 5.60 -9.35
C PRO A 197 -18.99 5.40 -9.54
N SER A 198 -18.16 6.27 -8.95
CA SER A 198 -16.69 6.22 -9.03
C SER A 198 -16.07 5.14 -8.14
N SER A 199 -16.80 4.62 -7.15
CA SER A 199 -16.28 3.64 -6.18
C SER A 199 -16.20 2.21 -6.73
N SER A 200 -17.13 1.82 -7.60
CA SER A 200 -17.24 0.42 -8.09
C SER A 200 -16.23 0.06 -9.18
N VAL A 201 -15.73 1.04 -9.93
CA VAL A 201 -14.78 0.83 -11.04
C VAL A 201 -13.32 0.80 -10.57
N GLU A 202 -12.99 1.50 -9.46
CA GLU A 202 -11.63 1.46 -8.89
C GLU A 202 -11.33 0.15 -8.14
N GLN A 203 -12.34 -0.48 -7.52
CA GLN A 203 -12.15 -1.69 -6.70
C GLN A 203 -11.84 -2.93 -7.57
N THR A 204 -12.43 -3.02 -8.77
CA THR A 204 -12.27 -4.16 -9.70
C THR A 204 -10.87 -4.24 -10.31
N SER A 205 -10.17 -3.11 -10.41
CA SER A 205 -8.85 -3.04 -11.08
C SER A 205 -7.70 -3.66 -10.27
N LEU A 206 -7.90 -3.93 -8.99
CA LEU A 206 -6.91 -4.57 -8.10
C LEU A 206 -7.21 -6.05 -7.79
N ASN A 207 -8.38 -6.58 -8.14
CA ASN A 207 -8.76 -7.96 -7.80
C ASN A 207 -7.85 -9.01 -8.47
N TRP A 208 -7.20 -8.67 -9.58
CA TRP A 208 -6.21 -9.53 -10.24
C TRP A 208 -4.89 -9.63 -9.47
N LEU A 209 -4.60 -8.68 -8.58
CA LEU A 209 -3.36 -8.73 -7.81
C LEU A 209 -3.38 -9.87 -6.81
N ARG A 210 -4.55 -10.41 -6.40
CA ARG A 210 -4.66 -11.64 -5.57
C ARG A 210 -6.06 -12.31 -5.62
N PRO A 211 -6.19 -13.51 -6.21
CA PRO A 211 -7.00 -14.58 -5.62
C PRO A 211 -6.21 -15.21 -4.45
N GLY A 212 -6.73 -15.18 -3.22
CA GLY A 212 -6.35 -16.13 -2.16
C GLY A 212 -5.23 -15.80 -1.17
N ARG A 213 -4.82 -14.53 -0.94
CA ARG A 213 -3.83 -14.22 0.12
C ARG A 213 -4.14 -12.95 0.90
N THR A 214 -5.07 -13.05 1.86
CA THR A 214 -5.25 -12.08 2.94
C THR A 214 -4.24 -12.41 4.06
N LEU A 215 -3.17 -11.63 4.18
CA LEU A 215 -2.31 -11.70 5.35
C LEU A 215 -3.03 -10.97 6.48
N PHE A 216 -3.73 -11.71 7.34
CA PHE A 216 -4.19 -11.15 8.61
C PHE A 216 -2.95 -10.83 9.45
N LEU A 217 -2.70 -9.53 9.69
CA LEU A 217 -1.87 -9.11 10.82
C LEU A 217 -2.59 -9.60 12.07
N ARG A 218 -2.09 -10.69 12.66
CA ARG A 218 -2.53 -11.19 13.97
C ARG A 218 -2.15 -10.12 15.00
N GLY A 219 -3.06 -9.18 15.22
CA GLY A 219 -3.03 -8.29 16.37
C GLY A 219 -3.18 -9.15 17.62
N GLY A 220 -2.12 -9.21 18.42
CA GLY A 220 -2.18 -9.78 19.76
C GLY A 220 -3.14 -8.96 20.61
N LEU A 221 -4.30 -9.54 20.90
CA LEU A 221 -5.18 -9.13 21.98
C LEU A 221 -5.35 -10.32 22.92
N GLU A 222 -4.45 -10.41 23.89
CA GLU A 222 -4.51 -11.22 25.10
C GLU A 222 -3.99 -10.26 26.20
N ARG A 223 -4.65 -9.94 27.31
CA ARG A 223 -5.83 -10.41 28.02
C ARG A 223 -6.39 -9.25 28.84
N ALA A 224 -7.72 -9.16 28.95
CA ALA A 224 -8.38 -8.59 30.12
C ALA A 224 -9.64 -9.43 30.37
N GLY A 225 -9.47 -10.50 31.13
CA GLY A 225 -10.59 -11.28 31.66
C GLY A 225 -11.08 -10.61 32.94
N THR A 226 -12.28 -10.05 32.88
CA THR A 226 -13.07 -9.63 34.05
C THR A 226 -13.70 -10.88 34.66
N VAL A 227 -13.43 -11.17 35.93
CA VAL A 227 -14.25 -12.06 36.76
C VAL A 227 -14.66 -11.29 38.01
N GLN A 228 -15.91 -11.51 38.39
CA GLN A 228 -16.77 -10.69 39.24
C GLN A 228 -16.42 -10.69 40.74
N ALA A 229 -16.99 -9.66 41.37
CA ALA A 229 -17.22 -9.36 42.78
C ALA A 229 -17.29 -10.53 43.77
N GLN A 230 -16.76 -10.28 44.97
CA GLN A 230 -17.38 -10.75 46.21
C GLN A 230 -17.24 -9.68 47.31
N GLU A 231 -18.40 -9.30 47.83
CA GLU A 231 -18.67 -8.37 48.92
C GLU A 231 -18.59 -9.09 50.27
N GLN A 232 -17.95 -8.47 51.28
CA GLN A 232 -18.05 -8.64 52.74
C GLN A 232 -16.88 -7.84 53.34
N GLY A 233 -16.99 -6.89 54.28
CA GLY A 233 -17.93 -6.75 55.38
C GLY A 233 -17.22 -7.04 56.71
N ARG A 234 -17.06 -6.00 57.55
CA ARG A 234 -16.79 -5.97 59.02
C ARG A 234 -15.35 -5.92 59.58
N LEU A 235 -15.12 -4.80 60.29
CA LEU A 235 -14.73 -4.62 61.71
C LEU A 235 -13.39 -5.21 62.21
N GLY A 236 -12.64 -4.36 62.94
CA GLY A 236 -11.45 -4.70 63.77
C GLY A 236 -11.76 -5.67 64.93
N PRO A 237 -10.87 -5.88 65.92
CA PRO A 237 -10.09 -4.87 66.69
C PRO A 237 -8.59 -5.29 66.82
N LEU A 238 -7.65 -4.66 67.54
CA LEU A 238 -7.57 -3.73 68.68
C LEU A 238 -6.45 -2.70 68.42
#